data_AF-A0A850GEB1-F1
#
_entry.id   AF-A0A850GEB1-F1
#
_cell.length_a   1.000
_cell.length_b   1.000
_cell.length_c   1.000
_cell.angle_alpha   90.00
_cell.angle_beta   90.00
_cell.angle_gamma   90.00
#
_symmetry.space_group_name_H-M   'P 1'
#
loop_
_entity.id
_entity.type
_entity.pdbx_description
1 polymer ?
#
loop_
_entity_poly.entity_id
_entity_poly.type
_entity_poly.pdbx_seq_one_letter_code
_entity_poly.pdbx_strand_id
1 'polypeptide(L)'
;MLALRLELLTGRYVASEFNDRKRAEWPPHPARVFSALVAAYYEGGRPQGGDRALRWLETLPPPQLCFSEAARRDVKAHFVPVNDKALSDGAPVHKAWVKVHAAQRELVALAGGEGTPDAKAKKAADKAQKALAKANEALRTAYERAGAEDKKLGKNFTDAIEHVLPASRTKQQRTFPSVTPDDPVIHFVWDEDPEPALREGLDALAAALVRVGHSSSMVAACWTADAPAPRWVPRGADEEADEDDARLRWVRPGQLDALDELHAAEPFGEQRVMPYAIARYREHRPLSPRSRSSFARHFVVLRRVAGPRLPMQATEIVANTVRAALMSHGGDSTPALISGHGERDLPLEGDHLAVVPLPFVGSGYGNGELLGVALIPPAGLELDALEPLYAAIARWEAAHDGMRKQARAWLKLGKDGDYGVWTLERCVDRPESHNLRERTWTKASRVWASATPMILDHHPGSFRKHRERAVARANASIRAACERIGLPAPVEIELSPSPFFRGSIAARSIRRRPGKGHDPRPPMHVRLRFEHPVSGPVLLGAGRYRGLGLFRPLGGGLGVGLGGGR
;
A
#
# COMPACT_ATOMS: atom_id res chain seq x y z
N MET A 1 7.24 -14.97 -26.69
CA MET A 1 6.32 -14.85 -25.54
C MET A 1 6.31 -16.19 -24.83
N LEU A 2 6.66 -16.18 -23.55
CA LEU A 2 6.75 -17.36 -22.71
C LEU A 2 5.75 -17.22 -21.56
N ALA A 3 4.92 -18.23 -21.31
CA ALA A 3 4.00 -18.23 -20.19
C ALA A 3 4.08 -19.52 -19.38
N LEU A 4 4.13 -19.40 -18.06
CA LEU A 4 3.87 -20.50 -17.14
C LEU A 4 2.37 -20.59 -16.90
N ARG A 5 1.73 -21.62 -17.44
CA ARG A 5 0.36 -22.00 -17.10
C ARG A 5 0.39 -22.81 -15.82
N LEU A 6 -0.34 -22.36 -14.81
CA LEU A 6 -0.42 -23.00 -13.50
C LEU A 6 -1.88 -23.27 -13.15
N GLU A 7 -2.24 -24.54 -13.00
CA GLU A 7 -3.60 -24.98 -12.71
C GLU A 7 -3.71 -25.47 -11.28
N LEU A 8 -4.62 -24.87 -10.50
CA LEU A 8 -4.93 -25.27 -9.14
C LEU A 8 -5.81 -26.52 -9.16
N LEU A 9 -5.23 -27.69 -8.94
CA LEU A 9 -5.93 -28.99 -9.03
C LEU A 9 -7.06 -29.15 -8.00
N THR A 10 -7.02 -28.36 -6.92
CA THR A 10 -8.07 -28.38 -5.88
C THR A 10 -9.10 -27.25 -6.03
N GLY A 11 -9.00 -26.43 -7.09
CA GLY A 11 -9.81 -25.25 -7.29
C GLY A 11 -9.61 -24.14 -6.25
N ARG A 12 -8.65 -24.30 -5.34
CA ARG A 12 -8.38 -23.35 -4.25
C ARG A 12 -6.88 -23.15 -4.05
N TYR A 13 -6.54 -21.96 -3.58
CA TYR A 13 -5.20 -21.58 -3.19
C TYR A 13 -5.14 -21.23 -1.71
N VAL A 14 -4.26 -21.91 -0.98
CA VAL A 14 -4.03 -21.73 0.46
C VAL A 14 -2.64 -21.12 0.65
N ALA A 15 -2.61 -19.85 1.00
CA ALA A 15 -1.41 -19.14 1.41
C ALA A 15 -1.77 -17.93 2.26
N SER A 16 -0.97 -17.65 3.28
CA SER A 16 -1.09 -16.44 4.07
C SER A 16 -0.18 -15.34 3.55
N GLU A 17 -0.59 -14.08 3.70
CA GLU A 17 0.29 -12.93 3.50
C GLU A 17 1.49 -13.01 4.47
N PHE A 18 2.64 -12.45 4.07
CA PHE A 18 3.86 -12.52 4.88
C PHE A 18 3.79 -11.64 6.15
N ASN A 19 3.00 -10.56 6.10
CA ASN A 19 2.83 -9.57 7.16
C ASN A 19 1.53 -9.74 7.96
N ASP A 20 0.55 -10.50 7.46
CA ASP A 20 -0.68 -10.83 8.17
C ASP A 20 -1.10 -12.28 7.92
N ARG A 21 -0.85 -13.13 8.91
CA ARG A 21 -1.18 -14.56 8.83
C ARG A 21 -2.69 -14.84 8.79
N LYS A 22 -3.54 -13.85 9.08
CA LYS A 22 -5.01 -13.97 9.02
C LYS A 22 -5.56 -13.60 7.65
N ARG A 23 -4.74 -13.11 6.72
CA ARG A 23 -5.18 -12.73 5.37
C ARG A 23 -4.60 -13.67 4.34
N ALA A 24 -5.41 -14.00 3.34
CA ALA A 24 -4.99 -14.84 2.24
C ALA A 24 -4.14 -14.03 1.26
N GLU A 25 -3.00 -14.58 0.86
CA GLU A 25 -2.24 -14.06 -0.27
C GLU A 25 -3.01 -14.42 -1.56
N TRP A 26 -3.27 -13.43 -2.42
CA TRP A 26 -3.86 -13.66 -3.75
C TRP A 26 -3.57 -12.48 -4.68
N PRO A 27 -3.20 -12.72 -5.95
CA PRO A 27 -2.88 -14.03 -6.59
C PRO A 27 -1.66 -14.71 -5.93
N PRO A 28 -1.26 -15.93 -6.30
CA PRO A 28 0.04 -16.46 -5.89
C PRO A 28 1.14 -15.46 -6.30
N HIS A 29 1.89 -14.94 -5.33
CA HIS A 29 2.92 -13.95 -5.66
C HIS A 29 3.98 -14.60 -6.56
N PRO A 30 4.46 -13.92 -7.62
CA PRO A 30 5.48 -14.44 -8.51
C PRO A 30 6.71 -15.01 -7.77
N ALA A 31 7.19 -14.35 -6.70
CA ALA A 31 8.31 -14.85 -5.89
C ALA A 31 8.02 -16.21 -5.24
N ARG A 32 6.77 -16.48 -4.85
CA ARG A 32 6.39 -17.76 -4.26
C ARG A 32 6.37 -18.88 -5.30
N VAL A 33 5.97 -18.56 -6.53
CA VAL A 33 6.04 -19.50 -7.65
C VAL A 33 7.51 -19.82 -7.97
N PHE A 34 8.38 -18.81 -8.01
CA PHE A 34 9.83 -19.02 -8.14
C PHE A 34 10.37 -19.93 -7.03
N SER A 35 10.06 -19.64 -5.75
CA SER A 35 10.48 -20.53 -4.65
C SER A 35 9.93 -21.95 -4.77
N ALA A 36 8.74 -22.13 -5.35
CA ALA A 36 8.18 -23.46 -5.57
C ALA A 36 8.91 -24.22 -6.68
N LEU A 37 9.35 -23.53 -7.74
CA LEU A 37 10.22 -24.12 -8.77
C LEU A 37 11.60 -24.49 -8.21
N VAL A 38 12.18 -23.65 -7.34
CA VAL A 38 13.44 -23.99 -6.63
C VAL A 38 13.25 -25.22 -5.74
N ALA A 39 12.12 -25.30 -5.01
CA ALA A 39 11.81 -26.49 -4.22
C ALA A 39 11.66 -27.73 -5.10
N ALA A 40 10.95 -27.63 -6.22
CA ALA A 40 10.79 -28.71 -7.20
C ALA A 40 12.14 -29.16 -7.80
N TYR A 41 13.06 -28.24 -8.05
CA TYR A 41 14.41 -28.55 -8.51
C TYR A 41 15.15 -29.44 -7.49
N TYR A 42 15.19 -29.05 -6.23
CA TYR A 42 15.90 -29.80 -5.20
C TYR A 42 15.19 -31.11 -4.79
N GLU A 43 13.87 -31.06 -4.59
CA GLU A 43 13.05 -32.23 -4.22
C GLU A 43 12.98 -33.26 -5.37
N GLY A 44 13.00 -32.79 -6.63
CA GLY A 44 12.98 -33.61 -7.84
C GLY A 44 14.33 -34.16 -8.28
N GLY A 45 15.38 -34.08 -7.44
CA GLY A 45 16.69 -34.66 -7.74
C GLY A 45 17.52 -33.85 -8.74
N ARG A 46 17.31 -32.53 -8.83
CA ARG A 46 18.05 -31.58 -9.67
C ARG A 46 17.99 -31.95 -11.16
N PRO A 47 16.79 -31.88 -11.79
CA PRO A 47 16.64 -32.19 -13.21
C PRO A 47 17.62 -31.40 -14.08
N GLN A 48 18.12 -32.05 -15.14
CA GLN A 48 19.10 -31.47 -16.05
C GLN A 48 18.62 -30.12 -16.61
N GLY A 49 19.49 -29.13 -16.64
CA GLY A 49 19.18 -27.78 -17.11
C GLY A 49 18.36 -26.93 -16.13
N GLY A 50 17.85 -27.49 -15.03
CA GLY A 50 17.03 -26.77 -14.05
C GLY A 50 17.73 -25.59 -13.37
N ASP A 51 19.01 -25.73 -13.00
CA ASP A 51 19.81 -24.62 -12.42
C ASP A 51 19.92 -23.44 -13.40
N ARG A 52 20.32 -23.71 -14.65
CA ARG A 52 20.44 -22.70 -15.71
C ARG A 52 19.09 -22.01 -15.97
N ALA A 53 17.99 -22.78 -15.97
CA ALA A 53 16.65 -22.25 -16.15
C ALA A 53 16.21 -21.34 -14.99
N LEU A 54 16.47 -21.72 -13.74
CA LEU A 54 16.19 -20.89 -12.56
C LEU A 54 17.01 -19.59 -12.57
N ARG A 55 18.30 -19.69 -12.89
CA ARG A 55 19.20 -18.54 -13.03
C ARG A 55 18.77 -17.60 -14.14
N TRP A 56 18.25 -18.12 -15.24
CA TRP A 56 17.68 -17.29 -16.30
C TRP A 56 16.37 -16.62 -15.84
N LEU A 57 15.45 -17.35 -15.21
CA LEU A 57 14.17 -16.80 -14.74
C LEU A 57 14.33 -15.63 -13.75
N GLU A 58 15.30 -15.66 -12.84
CA GLU A 58 15.51 -14.57 -11.88
C GLU A 58 16.05 -13.27 -12.50
N THR A 59 16.53 -13.33 -13.75
CA THR A 59 16.93 -12.15 -14.54
C THR A 59 15.77 -11.45 -15.23
N LEU A 60 14.62 -12.12 -15.35
CA LEU A 60 13.46 -11.58 -16.04
C LEU A 60 12.76 -10.49 -15.23
N PRO A 61 12.10 -9.51 -15.89
CA PRO A 61 11.22 -8.58 -15.21
C PRO A 61 10.07 -9.33 -14.51
N PRO A 62 9.37 -8.67 -13.55
CA PRO A 62 8.17 -9.25 -12.98
C PRO A 62 7.18 -9.66 -14.08
N PRO A 63 6.60 -10.87 -14.05
CA PRO A 63 5.71 -11.36 -15.10
C PRO A 63 4.43 -10.54 -15.20
N GLN A 64 3.85 -10.43 -16.39
CA GLN A 64 2.45 -10.07 -16.55
C GLN A 64 1.57 -11.22 -16.04
N LEU A 65 0.39 -10.94 -15.47
CA LEU A 65 -0.46 -11.94 -14.83
C LEU A 65 -1.84 -12.01 -15.47
N CYS A 66 -2.33 -13.22 -15.65
CA CYS A 66 -3.73 -13.49 -16.00
C CYS A 66 -4.33 -14.50 -15.02
N PHE A 67 -5.40 -14.09 -14.35
CA PHE A 67 -6.18 -14.89 -13.41
C PHE A 67 -7.60 -14.31 -13.34
N SER A 68 -8.58 -15.14 -12.98
CA SER A 68 -9.97 -14.70 -12.82
C SER A 68 -10.20 -13.89 -11.54
N GLU A 69 -11.41 -13.36 -11.38
CA GLU A 69 -11.87 -12.94 -10.05
C GLU A 69 -11.85 -14.14 -9.09
N ALA A 70 -11.83 -13.84 -7.78
CA ALA A 70 -11.71 -14.87 -6.76
C ALA A 70 -12.41 -14.52 -5.45
N ALA A 71 -13.07 -15.51 -4.87
CA ALA A 71 -13.71 -15.42 -3.57
C ALA A 71 -12.72 -15.74 -2.45
N ARG A 72 -12.64 -14.87 -1.44
CA ARG A 72 -11.84 -15.09 -0.24
C ARG A 72 -12.69 -15.78 0.81
N ARG A 73 -12.18 -16.87 1.39
CA ARG A 73 -12.87 -17.55 2.48
C ARG A 73 -12.76 -16.75 3.78
N ASP A 74 -13.86 -16.66 4.52
CA ASP A 74 -13.85 -16.19 5.90
C ASP A 74 -12.88 -17.01 6.76
N VAL A 75 -11.91 -16.34 7.34
CA VAL A 75 -10.87 -16.99 8.15
C VAL A 75 -11.41 -17.29 9.54
N LYS A 76 -11.69 -18.56 9.81
CA LYS A 76 -12.09 -19.07 11.12
C LYS A 76 -10.90 -19.67 11.85
N ALA A 77 -10.95 -19.62 13.18
CA ALA A 77 -9.98 -20.30 14.03
C ALA A 77 -10.26 -21.80 14.05
N HIS A 78 -9.25 -22.61 13.72
CA HIS A 78 -9.29 -24.06 13.82
C HIS A 78 -8.36 -24.52 14.94
N PHE A 79 -8.77 -25.49 15.74
CA PHE A 79 -7.96 -26.01 16.85
C PHE A 79 -7.42 -27.38 16.47
N VAL A 80 -6.13 -27.45 16.12
CA VAL A 80 -5.46 -28.66 15.62
C VAL A 80 -4.66 -29.32 16.75
N PRO A 81 -4.82 -30.62 17.00
CA PRO A 81 -3.99 -31.36 17.96
C PRO A 81 -2.50 -31.22 17.63
N VAL A 82 -1.66 -30.98 18.65
CA VAL A 82 -0.21 -30.93 18.50
C VAL A 82 0.36 -32.35 18.46
N ASN A 83 1.24 -32.65 17.50
CA ASN A 83 1.79 -34.00 17.32
C ASN A 83 2.90 -34.37 18.33
N ASP A 84 3.56 -33.39 18.96
CA ASP A 84 4.96 -33.61 19.37
C ASP A 84 5.24 -33.68 20.88
N LYS A 85 4.31 -33.30 21.77
CA LYS A 85 4.67 -33.21 23.20
C LYS A 85 4.64 -34.52 23.97
N ALA A 86 4.03 -35.57 23.43
CA ALA A 86 3.66 -36.75 24.22
C ALA A 86 4.67 -37.92 24.13
N LEU A 87 5.58 -37.97 23.14
CA LEU A 87 6.29 -39.22 22.82
C LEU A 87 7.81 -39.13 22.64
N SER A 88 8.42 -37.96 22.42
CA SER A 88 9.88 -37.82 22.48
C SER A 88 10.32 -36.37 22.70
N ASP A 89 11.30 -36.17 23.59
CA ASP A 89 12.04 -34.90 23.67
C ASP A 89 13.06 -34.89 22.53
N GLY A 90 12.74 -34.22 21.41
CA GLY A 90 13.63 -34.10 20.25
C GLY A 90 14.80 -33.13 20.48
N ALA A 91 14.85 -32.41 21.61
CA ALA A 91 15.89 -31.42 21.88
C ALA A 91 17.32 -32.01 21.95
N PRO A 92 17.57 -33.20 22.52
CA PRO A 92 18.86 -33.87 22.47
C PRO A 92 19.31 -34.21 21.05
N VAL A 93 18.39 -34.69 20.19
CA VAL A 93 18.68 -34.98 18.78
C VAL A 93 19.05 -33.71 18.04
N HIS A 94 18.26 -32.64 18.21
CA HIS A 94 18.56 -31.34 17.61
C HIS A 94 19.92 -30.79 18.07
N LYS A 95 20.23 -30.84 19.37
CA LYS A 95 21.53 -30.41 19.91
C LYS A 95 22.71 -31.24 19.36
N ALA A 96 22.52 -32.53 19.13
CA ALA A 96 23.54 -33.38 18.52
C ALA A 96 23.72 -33.07 17.04
N TRP A 97 22.62 -32.83 16.32
CA TRP A 97 22.61 -32.42 14.92
C TRP A 97 23.41 -31.13 14.68
N VAL A 98 23.19 -30.11 15.52
CA VAL A 98 23.94 -28.84 15.48
C VAL A 98 25.46 -29.06 15.57
N LYS A 99 25.92 -30.03 16.37
CA LYS A 99 27.35 -30.34 16.52
C LYS A 99 27.93 -31.05 15.30
N VAL A 100 27.18 -31.96 14.67
CA VAL A 100 27.59 -32.63 13.42
C VAL A 100 27.84 -31.60 12.34
N HIS A 101 26.92 -30.65 12.20
CA HIS A 101 27.03 -29.60 11.21
C HIS A 101 28.15 -28.60 11.45
N ALA A 102 28.38 -28.17 12.68
CA ALA A 102 29.51 -27.32 13.01
C ALA A 102 30.84 -27.99 12.61
N ALA A 103 30.99 -29.29 12.88
CA ALA A 103 32.18 -30.05 12.53
C ALA A 103 32.31 -30.28 11.00
N GLN A 104 31.20 -30.48 10.28
CA GLN A 104 31.19 -30.56 8.81
C GLN A 104 31.64 -29.25 8.17
N ARG A 105 31.16 -28.09 8.64
CA ARG A 105 31.58 -26.79 8.09
C ARG A 105 33.05 -26.52 8.32
N GLU A 106 33.57 -26.82 9.50
CA GLU A 106 35.00 -26.69 9.79
C GLU A 106 35.82 -27.55 8.82
N LEU A 107 35.38 -28.78 8.54
CA LEU A 107 36.05 -29.66 7.59
C LEU A 107 35.99 -29.14 6.14
N VAL A 108 34.83 -28.62 5.69
CA VAL A 108 34.67 -28.05 4.34
C VAL A 108 35.49 -26.77 4.18
N ALA A 109 35.50 -25.88 5.18
CA ALA A 109 36.31 -24.66 5.16
C ALA A 109 37.81 -24.96 5.06
N LEU A 110 38.28 -26.05 5.68
CA LEU A 110 39.66 -26.51 5.58
C LEU A 110 39.99 -27.15 4.21
N ALA A 111 39.00 -27.65 3.49
CA ALA A 111 39.15 -28.27 2.17
C ALA A 111 39.11 -27.26 1.00
N GLY A 112 38.54 -26.07 1.20
CA GLY A 112 38.38 -25.03 0.18
C GLY A 112 39.60 -24.13 -0.06
N GLY A 113 40.75 -24.41 0.55
CA GLY A 113 41.99 -23.66 0.32
C GLY A 113 42.74 -24.19 -0.91
N GLU A 114 42.93 -23.37 -1.93
CA GLU A 114 43.76 -23.71 -3.10
C GLU A 114 45.26 -23.75 -2.71
N GLY A 115 45.87 -24.94 -2.74
CA GLY A 115 47.30 -25.16 -2.52
C GLY A 115 47.62 -26.56 -1.98
N THR A 116 48.85 -27.03 -2.18
CA THR A 116 49.34 -28.29 -1.55
C THR A 116 49.24 -28.15 -0.03
N PRO A 117 48.51 -29.04 0.67
CA PRO A 117 48.25 -28.85 2.10
C PRO A 117 49.53 -29.01 2.93
N ASP A 118 49.95 -27.90 3.55
CA ASP A 118 51.04 -27.90 4.52
C ASP A 118 50.77 -28.88 5.68
N ALA A 119 51.81 -29.36 6.37
CA ALA A 119 51.68 -30.30 7.50
C ALA A 119 50.70 -29.80 8.60
N LYS A 120 50.57 -28.47 8.74
CA LYS A 120 49.63 -27.82 9.66
C LYS A 120 48.17 -27.94 9.18
N ALA A 121 47.91 -27.81 7.89
CA ALA A 121 46.59 -27.97 7.28
C ALA A 121 46.10 -29.42 7.36
N LYS A 122 46.98 -30.40 7.09
CA LYS A 122 46.67 -31.83 7.25
C LYS A 122 46.30 -32.18 8.70
N LYS A 123 47.04 -31.68 9.68
CA LYS A 123 46.76 -31.89 11.10
C LYS A 123 45.44 -31.24 11.54
N ALA A 124 45.08 -30.09 10.96
CA ALA A 124 43.80 -29.42 11.21
C ALA A 124 42.63 -30.21 10.61
N ALA A 125 42.76 -30.71 9.38
CA ALA A 125 41.76 -31.55 8.72
C ALA A 125 41.52 -32.88 9.49
N ASP A 126 42.59 -33.57 9.90
CA ASP A 126 42.48 -34.80 10.72
C ASP A 126 41.76 -34.55 12.05
N LYS A 127 41.98 -33.38 12.66
CA LYS A 127 41.31 -32.97 13.91
C LYS A 127 39.82 -32.70 13.66
N ALA A 128 39.49 -31.97 12.60
CA ALA A 128 38.10 -31.69 12.21
C ALA A 128 37.34 -32.98 11.85
N GLN A 129 37.98 -33.91 11.16
CA GLN A 129 37.39 -35.20 10.80
C GLN A 129 37.11 -36.08 12.03
N LYS A 130 38.01 -36.08 13.02
CA LYS A 130 37.76 -36.73 14.33
C LYS A 130 36.63 -36.07 15.10
N ALA A 131 36.53 -34.74 15.07
CA ALA A 131 35.42 -34.01 15.69
C ALA A 131 34.08 -34.36 15.03
N LEU A 132 34.04 -34.48 13.71
CA LEU A 132 32.86 -34.91 12.96
C LEU A 132 32.45 -36.35 13.31
N ALA A 133 33.40 -37.29 13.34
CA ALA A 133 33.11 -38.67 13.74
C ALA A 133 32.51 -38.75 15.16
N LYS A 134 33.06 -37.99 16.12
CA LYS A 134 32.54 -37.90 17.48
C LYS A 134 31.14 -37.28 17.54
N ALA A 135 30.87 -36.27 16.71
CA ALA A 135 29.56 -35.64 16.63
C ALA A 135 28.52 -36.59 16.03
N ASN A 136 28.87 -37.34 14.97
CA ASN A 136 27.99 -38.35 14.36
C ASN A 136 27.64 -39.47 15.33
N GLU A 137 28.61 -39.92 16.13
CA GLU A 137 28.38 -40.93 17.18
C GLU A 137 27.42 -40.42 18.26
N ALA A 138 27.59 -39.16 18.69
CA ALA A 138 26.67 -38.52 19.63
C ALA A 138 25.26 -38.37 19.04
N LEU A 139 25.16 -38.09 17.73
CA LEU A 139 23.88 -38.01 17.03
C LEU A 139 23.19 -39.38 16.94
N ARG A 140 23.93 -40.43 16.58
CA ARG A 140 23.43 -41.81 16.58
C ARG A 140 22.90 -42.19 17.96
N THR A 141 23.69 -41.95 19.02
CA THR A 141 23.28 -42.21 20.40
C THR A 141 22.01 -41.41 20.79
N ALA A 142 21.88 -40.18 20.31
CA ALA A 142 20.68 -39.37 20.56
C ALA A 142 19.45 -39.95 19.86
N TYR A 143 19.58 -40.42 18.60
CA TYR A 143 18.51 -41.10 17.87
C TYR A 143 18.13 -42.43 18.53
N GLU A 144 19.10 -43.25 18.91
CA GLU A 144 18.87 -44.51 19.63
C GLU A 144 18.13 -44.28 20.95
N ARG A 145 18.48 -43.22 21.70
CA ARG A 145 17.76 -42.84 22.93
C ARG A 145 16.36 -42.31 22.66
N ALA A 146 16.16 -41.55 21.58
CA ALA A 146 14.86 -40.99 21.22
C ALA A 146 13.90 -42.07 20.66
N GLY A 147 14.44 -43.11 20.02
CA GLY A 147 13.69 -44.26 19.52
C GLY A 147 13.68 -45.46 20.47
N ALA A 148 14.35 -45.38 21.62
CA ALA A 148 14.34 -46.44 22.62
C ALA A 148 12.94 -46.62 23.20
N GLU A 149 12.57 -47.88 23.44
CA GLU A 149 11.30 -48.22 24.07
C GLU A 149 11.17 -47.52 25.43
N ASP A 150 10.11 -46.72 25.59
CA ASP A 150 9.85 -46.06 26.87
C ASP A 150 9.33 -47.08 27.88
N LYS A 151 10.24 -47.67 28.65
CA LYS A 151 9.91 -48.65 29.70
C LYS A 151 9.02 -48.09 30.81
N LYS A 152 8.81 -46.76 30.88
CA LYS A 152 7.86 -46.14 31.81
C LYS A 152 6.41 -46.17 31.28
N LEU A 153 6.24 -46.30 29.96
CA LEU A 153 4.91 -46.40 29.33
C LEU A 153 4.13 -47.62 29.84
N GLY A 154 4.81 -48.73 30.14
CA GLY A 154 4.18 -49.93 30.70
C GLY A 154 3.64 -49.78 32.13
N LYS A 155 4.11 -48.77 32.90
CA LYS A 155 3.63 -48.49 34.26
C LYS A 155 2.48 -47.49 34.29
N ASN A 156 2.46 -46.54 33.35
CA ASN A 156 1.45 -45.47 33.24
C ASN A 156 0.72 -45.52 31.88
N PHE A 157 0.45 -46.71 31.38
CA PHE A 157 -0.05 -46.96 30.02
C PHE A 157 -1.32 -46.17 29.71
N THR A 158 -2.23 -46.08 30.69
CA THR A 158 -3.50 -45.35 30.58
C THR A 158 -3.27 -43.84 30.40
N ASP A 159 -2.40 -43.23 31.22
CA ASP A 159 -2.07 -41.80 31.15
C ASP A 159 -1.31 -41.46 29.86
N ALA A 160 -0.43 -42.36 29.42
CA ALA A 160 0.31 -42.21 28.17
C ALA A 160 -0.59 -42.31 26.93
N ILE A 161 -1.54 -43.26 26.91
CA ILE A 161 -2.58 -43.36 25.87
C ILE A 161 -3.43 -42.10 25.85
N GLU A 162 -3.85 -41.60 27.01
CA GLU A 162 -4.63 -40.38 27.10
C GLU A 162 -3.87 -39.20 26.46
N HIS A 163 -2.55 -39.09 26.60
CA HIS A 163 -1.80 -38.02 25.93
C HIS A 163 -1.63 -38.18 24.41
N VAL A 164 -1.78 -39.39 23.85
CA VAL A 164 -1.68 -39.62 22.39
C VAL A 164 -3.03 -39.68 21.68
N LEU A 165 -4.15 -39.80 22.40
CA LEU A 165 -5.48 -39.76 21.80
C LEU A 165 -5.81 -38.36 21.23
N PRO A 166 -6.35 -38.25 20.00
CA PRO A 166 -6.68 -36.95 19.40
C PRO A 166 -7.63 -36.08 20.24
N ALA A 167 -8.46 -36.69 21.09
CA ALA A 167 -9.44 -36.01 21.92
C ALA A 167 -8.83 -35.20 23.06
N SER A 168 -7.70 -35.66 23.61
CA SER A 168 -7.06 -35.20 24.84
C SER A 168 -5.73 -34.48 24.58
N ARG A 169 -5.23 -34.49 23.34
CA ARG A 169 -4.10 -33.66 22.91
C ARG A 169 -4.41 -32.16 23.05
N THR A 170 -3.44 -31.40 23.57
CA THR A 170 -3.48 -29.94 23.51
C THR A 170 -3.70 -29.48 22.07
N LYS A 171 -4.72 -28.66 21.86
CA LYS A 171 -5.01 -28.11 20.53
C LYS A 171 -4.38 -26.73 20.39
N GLN A 172 -3.67 -26.52 19.29
CA GLN A 172 -3.18 -25.20 18.92
C GLN A 172 -4.14 -24.53 17.94
N GLN A 173 -4.41 -23.25 18.19
CA GLN A 173 -5.16 -22.42 17.27
C GLN A 173 -4.35 -22.21 15.99
N ARG A 174 -4.93 -22.55 14.84
CA ARG A 174 -4.41 -22.31 13.50
C ARG A 174 -5.47 -21.65 12.64
N THR A 175 -5.02 -20.96 11.61
CA THR A 175 -5.88 -20.35 10.59
C THR A 175 -5.38 -20.79 9.22
N PHE A 176 -6.30 -21.01 8.29
CA PHE A 176 -6.00 -21.42 6.93
C PHE A 176 -6.69 -20.48 5.93
N PRO A 177 -6.17 -19.25 5.76
CA PRO A 177 -6.68 -18.35 4.75
C PRO A 177 -6.61 -19.02 3.37
N SER A 178 -7.70 -18.97 2.62
CA SER A 178 -7.80 -19.59 1.30
C SER A 178 -8.62 -18.73 0.35
N VAL A 179 -8.29 -18.86 -0.94
CA VAL A 179 -8.96 -18.17 -2.04
C VAL A 179 -9.43 -19.20 -3.07
N THR A 180 -10.62 -19.00 -3.62
CA THR A 180 -11.22 -19.82 -4.67
C THR A 180 -11.42 -18.93 -5.89
N PRO A 181 -10.59 -19.04 -6.94
CA PRO A 181 -10.82 -18.32 -8.19
C PRO A 181 -11.99 -18.93 -8.97
N ASP A 182 -12.65 -18.10 -9.79
CA ASP A 182 -13.68 -18.55 -10.73
C ASP A 182 -13.09 -19.50 -11.80
N ASP A 183 -11.84 -19.26 -12.21
CA ASP A 183 -11.03 -20.13 -13.08
C ASP A 183 -9.79 -20.62 -12.31
N PRO A 184 -9.58 -21.93 -12.15
CA PRO A 184 -8.42 -22.47 -11.44
C PRO A 184 -7.08 -22.27 -12.16
N VAL A 185 -7.07 -21.73 -13.38
CA VAL A 185 -5.86 -21.51 -14.19
C VAL A 185 -5.33 -20.09 -14.01
N ILE A 186 -4.03 -19.99 -13.73
CA ILE A 186 -3.27 -18.74 -13.60
C ILE A 186 -2.12 -18.77 -14.58
N HIS A 187 -1.89 -17.64 -15.27
CA HIS A 187 -0.76 -17.48 -16.18
C HIS A 187 0.20 -16.42 -15.67
N PHE A 188 1.49 -16.74 -15.70
CA PHE A 188 2.61 -15.80 -15.52
C PHE A 188 3.29 -15.66 -16.88
N VAL A 189 3.27 -14.47 -17.45
CA VAL A 189 3.62 -14.22 -18.86
C VAL A 189 4.81 -13.27 -18.95
N TRP A 190 5.77 -13.59 -19.82
CA TRP A 190 6.93 -12.78 -20.17
C TRP A 190 6.99 -12.56 -21.68
N ASP A 191 7.43 -11.37 -22.07
CA ASP A 191 7.65 -11.00 -23.47
C ASP A 191 9.02 -11.48 -24.01
N GLU A 192 9.48 -12.62 -23.51
CA GLU A 192 10.74 -13.25 -23.89
C GLU A 192 10.48 -14.59 -24.60
N ASP A 193 11.49 -15.09 -25.30
CA ASP A 193 11.46 -16.43 -25.91
C ASP A 193 12.78 -17.15 -25.58
N PRO A 194 12.77 -18.20 -24.74
CA PRO A 194 13.98 -18.88 -24.31
C PRO A 194 14.57 -19.73 -25.44
N GLU A 195 15.89 -19.88 -25.45
CA GLU A 195 16.56 -20.84 -26.33
C GLU A 195 16.12 -22.29 -26.01
N PRO A 196 16.20 -23.24 -26.96
CA PRO A 196 15.68 -24.60 -26.77
C PRO A 196 16.21 -25.32 -25.53
N ALA A 197 17.50 -25.18 -25.21
CA ALA A 197 18.10 -25.79 -24.03
C ALA A 197 17.58 -25.22 -22.70
N LEU A 198 17.25 -23.92 -22.66
CA LEU A 198 16.60 -23.31 -21.50
C LEU A 198 15.15 -23.82 -21.39
N ARG A 199 14.46 -23.97 -22.53
CA ARG A 199 13.09 -24.49 -22.55
C ARG A 199 13.00 -25.90 -21.98
N GLU A 200 13.92 -26.79 -22.33
CA GLU A 200 13.97 -28.15 -21.76
C GLU A 200 14.12 -28.13 -20.23
N GLY A 201 15.01 -27.29 -19.70
CA GLY A 201 15.19 -27.13 -18.25
C GLY A 201 13.94 -26.57 -17.56
N LEU A 202 13.27 -25.59 -18.19
CA LEU A 202 12.01 -25.02 -17.71
C LEU A 202 10.90 -26.08 -17.67
N ASP A 203 10.76 -26.88 -18.72
CA ASP A 203 9.77 -27.95 -18.80
C ASP A 203 10.01 -29.04 -17.74
N ALA A 204 11.27 -29.39 -17.48
CA ALA A 204 11.63 -30.34 -16.42
C ALA A 204 11.28 -29.80 -15.02
N LEU A 205 11.48 -28.50 -14.76
CA LEU A 205 11.07 -27.86 -13.49
C LEU A 205 9.55 -27.83 -13.33
N ALA A 206 8.81 -27.53 -14.40
CA ALA A 206 7.36 -27.51 -14.37
C ALA A 206 6.78 -28.92 -14.13
N ALA A 207 7.37 -29.95 -14.73
CA ALA A 207 7.00 -31.35 -14.51
C ALA A 207 7.24 -31.82 -13.07
N ALA A 208 8.27 -31.29 -12.39
CA ALA A 208 8.57 -31.59 -11.00
C ALA A 208 7.71 -30.79 -9.99
N LEU A 209 6.98 -29.76 -10.44
CA LEU A 209 6.23 -28.86 -9.56
C LEU A 209 4.90 -29.46 -9.09
N VAL A 210 4.81 -29.81 -7.81
CA VAL A 210 3.60 -30.45 -7.23
C VAL A 210 2.69 -29.48 -6.48
N ARG A 211 3.24 -28.38 -5.93
CA ARG A 211 2.49 -27.41 -5.11
C ARG A 211 3.11 -26.03 -5.15
N VAL A 212 2.29 -25.00 -4.89
CA VAL A 212 2.78 -23.64 -4.62
C VAL A 212 2.34 -23.19 -3.23
N GLY A 213 3.31 -22.93 -2.35
CA GLY A 213 3.03 -22.53 -0.98
C GLY A 213 2.61 -23.70 -0.11
N HIS A 214 1.41 -23.65 0.49
CA HIS A 214 0.93 -24.70 1.39
C HIS A 214 0.76 -26.04 0.66
N SER A 215 0.92 -27.17 1.37
CA SER A 215 0.74 -28.52 0.80
C SER A 215 -0.67 -28.80 0.28
N SER A 216 -1.65 -27.97 0.64
CA SER A 216 -3.03 -28.05 0.15
C SER A 216 -3.26 -27.28 -1.16
N SER A 217 -2.26 -26.56 -1.66
CA SER A 217 -2.29 -25.81 -2.92
C SER A 217 -1.59 -26.62 -4.01
N MET A 218 -2.15 -27.79 -4.32
CA MET A 218 -1.64 -28.68 -5.37
C MET A 218 -1.80 -28.05 -6.74
N VAL A 219 -0.79 -28.19 -7.58
CA VAL A 219 -0.75 -27.59 -8.92
C VAL A 219 -0.31 -28.59 -9.98
N ALA A 220 -0.76 -28.37 -11.20
CA ALA A 220 -0.07 -28.83 -12.41
C ALA A 220 0.43 -27.60 -13.17
N ALA A 221 1.63 -27.68 -13.74
CA ALA A 221 2.22 -26.55 -14.46
C ALA A 221 2.86 -26.98 -15.78
N CYS A 222 2.81 -26.09 -16.77
CA CYS A 222 3.50 -26.26 -18.04
C CYS A 222 3.87 -24.89 -18.64
N TRP A 223 4.89 -24.87 -19.49
CA TRP A 223 5.24 -23.68 -20.26
C TRP A 223 4.53 -23.68 -21.61
N THR A 224 3.96 -22.55 -21.99
CA THR A 224 3.18 -22.38 -23.22
C THR A 224 3.52 -21.05 -23.88
N ALA A 225 3.39 -21.00 -25.21
CA ALA A 225 3.41 -19.75 -25.98
C ALA A 225 1.99 -19.19 -26.20
N ASP A 226 0.96 -20.00 -25.95
CA ASP A 226 -0.45 -19.61 -26.05
C ASP A 226 -0.97 -19.26 -24.65
N ALA A 227 -1.06 -17.97 -24.36
CA ALA A 227 -1.56 -17.43 -23.11
C ALA A 227 -2.61 -16.34 -23.37
N PRO A 228 -3.66 -16.24 -22.54
CA PRO A 228 -4.65 -15.19 -22.66
C PRO A 228 -4.00 -13.82 -22.45
N ALA A 229 -4.65 -12.78 -22.99
CA ALA A 229 -4.21 -11.41 -22.78
C ALA A 229 -4.06 -11.11 -21.27
N PRO A 230 -2.91 -10.54 -20.86
CA PRO A 230 -2.64 -10.30 -19.45
C PRO A 230 -3.62 -9.29 -18.88
N ARG A 231 -4.18 -9.59 -17.70
CA ARG A 231 -5.11 -8.70 -17.00
C ARG A 231 -4.39 -7.78 -16.03
N TRP A 232 -3.20 -8.16 -15.56
CA TRP A 232 -2.40 -7.36 -14.64
C TRP A 232 -0.99 -7.25 -15.17
N VAL A 233 -0.47 -6.02 -15.24
CA VAL A 233 0.88 -5.75 -15.72
C VAL A 233 1.70 -5.07 -14.63
N PRO A 234 3.00 -5.38 -14.52
CA PRO A 234 3.89 -4.61 -13.68
C PRO A 234 3.97 -3.17 -14.20
N ARG A 235 4.13 -2.21 -13.29
CA ARG A 235 4.46 -0.84 -13.69
C ARG A 235 5.91 -0.77 -14.15
N GLY A 236 6.14 -0.03 -15.23
CA GLY A 236 7.48 0.37 -15.66
C GLY A 236 8.15 1.26 -14.61
N ALA A 237 9.49 1.31 -14.64
CA ALA A 237 10.28 2.11 -13.70
C ALA A 237 9.92 3.61 -13.74
N ASP A 238 9.54 4.10 -14.93
CA ASP A 238 9.20 5.51 -15.17
C ASP A 238 7.70 5.83 -14.97
N GLU A 239 6.87 4.82 -14.68
CA GLU A 239 5.45 5.05 -14.40
C GLU A 239 5.23 5.54 -12.96
N GLU A 240 4.58 6.70 -12.81
CA GLU A 240 4.17 7.22 -11.51
C GLU A 240 3.24 6.23 -10.80
N ALA A 241 3.63 5.83 -9.59
CA ALA A 241 2.95 4.77 -8.89
C ALA A 241 1.62 5.23 -8.26
N ASP A 242 0.58 4.38 -8.35
CA ASP A 242 -0.71 4.63 -7.70
C ASP A 242 -0.74 3.94 -6.32
N GLU A 243 -1.47 4.51 -5.37
CA GLU A 243 -1.65 3.89 -4.05
C GLU A 243 -2.47 2.59 -4.11
N ASP A 244 -3.32 2.44 -5.14
CA ASP A 244 -4.11 1.23 -5.37
C ASP A 244 -3.33 0.10 -6.04
N ASP A 245 -2.11 0.36 -6.51
CA ASP A 245 -1.33 -0.66 -7.21
C ASP A 245 -1.14 -1.88 -6.29
N ALA A 246 -1.42 -3.07 -6.84
CA ALA A 246 -1.20 -4.31 -6.13
C ALA A 246 0.30 -4.50 -5.91
N ARG A 247 0.70 -4.77 -4.66
CA ARG A 247 2.10 -4.98 -4.29
C ARG A 247 2.38 -6.47 -4.25
N LEU A 248 2.93 -7.00 -5.33
CA LEU A 248 3.28 -8.41 -5.43
C LEU A 248 4.78 -8.58 -5.23
N ARG A 249 5.17 -9.75 -4.72
CA ARG A 249 6.58 -10.06 -4.48
C ARG A 249 7.17 -10.70 -5.73
N TRP A 250 8.35 -10.25 -6.12
CA TRP A 250 9.19 -10.87 -7.16
C TRP A 250 10.61 -11.11 -6.64
N VAL A 251 11.44 -11.73 -7.46
CA VAL A 251 12.85 -12.01 -7.17
C VAL A 251 13.76 -11.02 -7.91
N ARG A 252 15.07 -11.08 -7.62
CA ARG A 252 16.12 -10.33 -8.32
C ARG A 252 17.22 -11.30 -8.75
N PRO A 253 18.09 -10.92 -9.70
CA PRO A 253 19.30 -11.69 -10.00
C PRO A 253 20.10 -12.00 -8.73
N GLY A 254 20.61 -13.22 -8.61
CA GLY A 254 21.30 -13.75 -7.43
C GLY A 254 20.37 -14.35 -6.37
N GLN A 255 19.08 -14.53 -6.67
CA GLN A 255 18.12 -15.09 -5.71
C GLN A 255 18.44 -16.56 -5.39
N LEU A 256 18.74 -17.38 -6.40
CA LEU A 256 19.07 -18.80 -6.18
C LEU A 256 20.29 -18.95 -5.28
N ASP A 257 21.37 -18.22 -5.54
CA ASP A 257 22.57 -18.23 -4.71
C ASP A 257 22.27 -17.77 -3.28
N ALA A 258 21.47 -16.72 -3.10
CA ALA A 258 21.05 -16.27 -1.78
C ALA A 258 20.22 -17.33 -1.03
N LEU A 259 19.40 -18.12 -1.74
CA LEU A 259 18.66 -19.23 -1.14
C LEU A 259 19.59 -20.39 -0.75
N ASP A 260 20.59 -20.70 -1.56
CA ASP A 260 21.59 -21.73 -1.28
C ASP A 260 22.48 -21.32 -0.10
N GLU A 261 22.90 -20.05 -0.04
CA GLU A 261 23.61 -19.47 1.09
C GLU A 261 22.78 -19.52 2.38
N LEU A 262 21.50 -19.13 2.32
CA LEU A 262 20.59 -19.22 3.46
C LEU A 262 20.36 -20.65 3.92
N HIS A 263 20.30 -21.61 2.99
CA HIS A 263 20.20 -23.02 3.31
C HIS A 263 21.48 -23.55 3.97
N ALA A 264 22.66 -23.09 3.53
CA ALA A 264 23.95 -23.45 4.12
C ALA A 264 24.24 -22.74 5.46
N ALA A 265 23.70 -21.53 5.65
CA ALA A 265 23.88 -20.70 6.84
C ALA A 265 22.98 -21.19 7.98
N GLU A 266 23.41 -22.23 8.68
CA GLU A 266 22.72 -22.72 9.89
C GLU A 266 23.28 -22.11 11.20
N PRO A 267 22.49 -22.05 12.30
CA PRO A 267 21.14 -22.61 12.44
C PRO A 267 20.15 -21.82 11.58
N PHE A 268 19.15 -22.50 11.01
CA PHE A 268 18.08 -21.85 10.26
C PHE A 268 17.54 -20.72 11.15
N GLY A 269 17.91 -19.49 10.82
CA GLY A 269 17.57 -18.35 11.67
C GLY A 269 16.06 -18.29 11.84
N GLU A 270 15.59 -17.59 12.87
CA GLU A 270 14.16 -17.25 13.00
C GLU A 270 13.63 -16.44 11.80
N GLN A 271 14.51 -16.06 10.86
CA GLN A 271 14.23 -15.43 9.59
C GLN A 271 13.42 -16.35 8.67
N ARG A 272 12.12 -16.38 8.90
CA ARG A 272 11.11 -17.10 8.10
C ARG A 272 10.70 -16.38 6.81
N VAL A 273 11.43 -15.33 6.43
CA VAL A 273 11.09 -14.48 5.28
C VAL A 273 12.28 -14.49 4.31
N MET A 274 12.07 -15.16 3.18
CA MET A 274 13.02 -15.19 2.06
C MET A 274 13.22 -13.79 1.47
N PRO A 275 14.40 -13.46 0.90
CA PRO A 275 14.60 -12.21 0.19
C PRO A 275 13.61 -12.08 -0.98
N TYR A 276 13.11 -10.86 -1.21
CA TYR A 276 12.22 -10.54 -2.32
C TYR A 276 12.30 -9.04 -2.66
N ALA A 277 11.91 -8.70 -3.89
CA ALA A 277 11.59 -7.33 -4.30
C ALA A 277 10.08 -7.12 -4.36
N ILE A 278 9.62 -5.89 -4.11
CA ILE A 278 8.21 -5.51 -4.30
C ILE A 278 8.06 -4.95 -5.71
N ALA A 279 7.22 -5.59 -6.52
CA ALA A 279 6.76 -5.09 -7.80
C ALA A 279 5.34 -4.54 -7.65
N ARG A 280 5.08 -3.37 -8.26
CA ARG A 280 3.75 -2.75 -8.28
C ARG A 280 3.02 -3.17 -9.56
N TYR A 281 1.79 -3.62 -9.41
CA TYR A 281 0.94 -4.11 -10.48
C TYR A 281 -0.30 -3.25 -10.63
N ARG A 282 -0.70 -3.07 -11.88
CA ARG A 282 -1.97 -2.43 -12.25
C ARG A 282 -2.75 -3.36 -13.16
N GLU A 283 -4.06 -3.18 -13.18
CA GLU A 283 -4.89 -3.83 -14.18
C GLU A 283 -4.50 -3.31 -15.59
N HIS A 284 -4.34 -4.22 -16.55
CA HIS A 284 -4.05 -3.96 -17.94
C HIS A 284 -5.29 -3.35 -18.59
N ARG A 285 -5.42 -2.05 -18.41
CA ARG A 285 -6.38 -1.20 -19.11
C ARG A 285 -5.59 -0.20 -19.94
N PRO A 286 -6.11 0.23 -21.11
CA PRO A 286 -5.49 1.29 -21.86
C PRO A 286 -5.30 2.50 -20.94
N LEU A 287 -4.07 3.02 -20.87
CA LEU A 287 -3.77 4.23 -20.13
C LEU A 287 -4.56 5.36 -20.78
N SER A 288 -5.77 5.62 -20.26
CA SER A 288 -6.51 6.80 -20.66
C SER A 288 -5.77 7.99 -20.07
N PRO A 289 -5.34 8.98 -20.88
CA PRO A 289 -4.75 10.19 -20.35
C PRO A 289 -5.75 10.80 -19.35
N ARG A 290 -5.37 10.84 -18.08
CA ARG A 290 -6.20 11.41 -17.02
C ARG A 290 -5.89 12.89 -16.97
N SER A 291 -6.88 13.73 -17.24
CA SER A 291 -6.74 15.16 -16.96
C SER A 291 -6.52 15.37 -15.47
N ARG A 292 -5.57 16.22 -15.15
CA ARG A 292 -5.17 16.56 -13.78
C ARG A 292 -5.44 18.04 -13.57
N SER A 293 -5.79 18.41 -12.34
CA SER A 293 -5.86 19.83 -12.02
C SER A 293 -4.47 20.45 -11.96
N SER A 294 -4.41 21.78 -12.03
CA SER A 294 -3.22 22.60 -11.81
C SER A 294 -2.73 22.58 -10.36
N PHE A 295 -3.36 21.80 -9.47
CA PHE A 295 -2.98 21.64 -8.07
C PHE A 295 -2.25 20.32 -7.84
N ALA A 296 -1.23 20.33 -6.99
CA ALA A 296 -0.45 19.15 -6.67
C ALA A 296 -1.31 18.04 -6.04
N ARG A 297 -1.02 16.78 -6.39
CA ARG A 297 -1.69 15.59 -5.83
C ARG A 297 -1.12 15.19 -4.47
N HIS A 298 0.16 15.46 -4.28
CA HIS A 298 0.87 15.27 -3.04
C HIS A 298 1.01 16.63 -2.36
N PHE A 299 0.54 16.72 -1.12
CA PHE A 299 0.43 17.98 -0.41
C PHE A 299 0.54 17.77 1.09
N VAL A 300 1.02 18.80 1.79
CA VAL A 300 1.22 18.67 3.23
C VAL A 300 -0.12 18.72 3.95
N VAL A 301 -0.40 17.71 4.78
CA VAL A 301 -1.56 17.69 5.68
C VAL A 301 -1.10 17.92 7.11
N LEU A 302 -1.70 18.92 7.75
CA LEU A 302 -1.53 19.24 9.17
C LEU A 302 -2.81 18.84 9.92
N ARG A 303 -2.75 17.78 10.73
CA ARG A 303 -3.89 17.31 11.55
C ARG A 303 -3.99 18.09 12.87
N ARG A 304 -5.22 18.39 13.30
CA ARG A 304 -5.49 18.97 14.63
C ARG A 304 -5.35 17.89 15.70
N VAL A 305 -4.38 18.05 16.59
CA VAL A 305 -4.17 17.14 17.74
C VAL A 305 -4.70 17.71 19.07
N ALA A 306 -4.79 19.04 19.19
CA ALA A 306 -5.39 19.71 20.34
C ALA A 306 -6.06 21.04 19.95
N GLY A 307 -6.81 21.63 20.88
CA GLY A 307 -7.58 22.85 20.66
C GLY A 307 -9.06 22.61 20.36
N PRO A 308 -9.86 23.68 20.23
CA PRO A 308 -11.32 23.59 20.04
C PRO A 308 -11.68 22.89 18.73
N ARG A 309 -12.82 22.17 18.71
CA ARG A 309 -13.39 21.63 17.46
C ARG A 309 -14.12 22.74 16.73
N LEU A 310 -13.61 23.14 15.57
CA LEU A 310 -14.22 24.21 14.78
C LEU A 310 -15.21 23.64 13.77
N PRO A 311 -16.37 24.29 13.57
CA PRO A 311 -17.33 23.89 12.56
C PRO A 311 -16.88 24.38 11.17
N MET A 312 -17.46 23.80 10.10
CA MET A 312 -17.15 24.16 8.70
C MET A 312 -17.30 25.65 8.37
N GLN A 313 -18.15 26.39 9.08
CA GLN A 313 -18.30 27.84 8.90
C GLN A 313 -16.99 28.60 9.15
N ALA A 314 -16.06 28.03 9.92
CA ALA A 314 -14.76 28.62 10.21
C ALA A 314 -13.71 28.42 9.10
N THR A 315 -14.03 27.70 8.01
CA THR A 315 -13.08 27.35 6.94
C THR A 315 -12.25 28.54 6.44
N GLU A 316 -12.90 29.64 6.06
CA GLU A 316 -12.17 30.79 5.49
C GLU A 316 -11.27 31.47 6.55
N ILE A 317 -11.73 31.55 7.80
CA ILE A 317 -10.96 32.13 8.91
C ILE A 317 -9.71 31.29 9.14
N VAL A 318 -9.87 29.96 9.31
CA VAL A 318 -8.75 29.04 9.53
C VAL A 318 -7.75 29.11 8.38
N ALA A 319 -8.22 29.11 7.12
CA ALA A 319 -7.34 29.18 5.96
C ALA A 319 -6.50 30.46 5.94
N ASN A 320 -7.12 31.61 6.23
CA ASN A 320 -6.43 32.90 6.29
C ASN A 320 -5.44 32.97 7.46
N THR A 321 -5.81 32.45 8.63
CA THR A 321 -4.91 32.43 9.80
C THR A 321 -3.70 31.54 9.56
N VAL A 322 -3.87 30.37 8.91
CA VAL A 322 -2.74 29.51 8.54
C VAL A 322 -1.85 30.19 7.51
N ARG A 323 -2.42 30.85 6.49
CA ARG A 323 -1.63 31.61 5.52
C ARG A 323 -0.82 32.72 6.20
N ALA A 324 -1.45 33.48 7.11
CA ALA A 324 -0.78 34.53 7.87
C ALA A 324 0.37 33.97 8.74
N ALA A 325 0.16 32.81 9.37
CA ALA A 325 1.21 32.13 10.14
C ALA A 325 2.38 31.67 9.26
N LEU A 326 2.10 31.11 8.07
CA LEU A 326 3.15 30.74 7.12
C LEU A 326 3.93 31.98 6.63
N MET A 327 3.25 33.11 6.40
CA MET A 327 3.91 34.36 6.04
C MET A 327 4.79 34.90 7.18
N SER A 328 4.32 34.86 8.44
CA SER A 328 5.11 35.33 9.60
C SER A 328 6.32 34.46 9.90
N HIS A 329 6.32 33.21 9.44
CA HIS A 329 7.45 32.29 9.53
C HIS A 329 8.21 32.16 8.20
N GLY A 330 7.91 33.00 7.20
CA GLY A 330 8.65 33.12 5.95
C GLY A 330 10.06 33.69 6.14
N GLY A 331 10.84 33.74 5.05
CA GLY A 331 12.13 34.46 5.06
C GLY A 331 11.95 35.98 4.93
N ASP A 332 13.04 36.70 4.65
CA ASP A 332 13.06 38.18 4.57
C ASP A 332 12.11 38.75 3.49
N SER A 333 11.78 37.97 2.46
CA SER A 333 10.71 38.26 1.51
C SER A 333 9.62 37.20 1.60
N THR A 334 8.35 37.63 1.59
CA THR A 334 7.23 36.69 1.59
C THR A 334 7.16 36.02 0.22
N PRO A 335 7.29 34.68 0.12
CA PRO A 335 7.24 34.00 -1.17
C PRO A 335 5.89 34.21 -1.87
N ALA A 336 5.90 34.58 -3.15
CA ALA A 336 4.70 34.77 -3.97
C ALA A 336 3.79 33.52 -3.96
N LEU A 337 4.38 32.33 -3.85
CA LEU A 337 3.69 31.06 -3.68
C LEU A 337 2.78 31.04 -2.45
N ILE A 338 3.18 31.68 -1.34
CA ILE A 338 2.43 31.70 -0.07
C ILE A 338 1.49 32.91 0.00
N SER A 339 1.93 34.10 -0.45
CA SER A 339 1.09 35.31 -0.41
C SER A 339 -0.01 35.32 -1.47
N GLY A 340 0.25 34.73 -2.64
CA GLY A 340 -0.59 34.88 -3.83
C GLY A 340 -0.48 36.27 -4.48
N HIS A 341 0.58 37.02 -4.18
CA HIS A 341 0.87 38.34 -4.74
C HIS A 341 2.21 38.31 -5.49
N GLY A 342 2.23 38.87 -6.69
CA GLY A 342 3.42 39.02 -7.53
C GLY A 342 4.15 40.33 -7.24
N GLU A 343 4.94 40.79 -8.22
CA GLU A 343 5.63 42.08 -8.12
C GLU A 343 4.63 43.24 -7.97
N ARG A 344 4.93 44.19 -7.07
CA ARG A 344 4.12 45.40 -6.78
C ARG A 344 2.73 45.14 -6.14
N ASP A 345 2.59 44.10 -5.31
CA ASP A 345 1.34 43.74 -4.60
C ASP A 345 0.13 43.44 -5.52
N LEU A 346 0.39 43.18 -6.80
CA LEU A 346 -0.63 42.74 -7.74
C LEU A 346 -0.96 41.26 -7.52
N PRO A 347 -2.20 40.81 -7.78
CA PRO A 347 -2.53 39.39 -7.78
C PRO A 347 -1.59 38.62 -8.71
N LEU A 348 -1.06 37.49 -8.26
CA LEU A 348 -0.19 36.65 -9.08
C LEU A 348 -0.91 36.17 -10.35
N GLU A 349 -0.26 36.25 -11.52
CA GLU A 349 -0.83 35.81 -12.81
C GLU A 349 -0.92 34.27 -12.96
N GLY A 350 -0.73 33.51 -11.88
CA GLY A 350 -0.82 32.07 -11.84
C GLY A 350 -1.41 31.53 -10.54
N ASP A 351 -1.54 30.21 -10.46
CA ASP A 351 -2.01 29.55 -9.25
C ASP A 351 -0.94 29.64 -8.14
N HIS A 352 -1.41 29.74 -6.90
CA HIS A 352 -0.56 29.79 -5.70
C HIS A 352 -1.06 28.79 -4.67
N LEU A 353 -0.40 28.74 -3.51
CA LEU A 353 -0.73 27.80 -2.43
C LEU A 353 -2.20 27.90 -2.05
N ALA A 354 -2.96 26.82 -2.21
CA ALA A 354 -4.29 26.70 -1.63
C ALA A 354 -4.19 26.18 -0.19
N VAL A 355 -4.74 26.95 0.75
CA VAL A 355 -4.83 26.54 2.15
C VAL A 355 -6.26 26.05 2.39
N VAL A 356 -6.40 24.73 2.58
CA VAL A 356 -7.69 24.04 2.54
C VAL A 356 -7.95 23.31 3.86
N PRO A 357 -8.74 23.88 4.78
CA PRO A 357 -9.24 23.15 5.93
C PRO A 357 -10.06 21.93 5.49
N LEU A 358 -9.78 20.78 6.11
CA LEU A 358 -10.33 19.48 5.73
C LEU A 358 -11.52 19.14 6.63
N PRO A 359 -12.76 19.16 6.12
CA PRO A 359 -13.93 18.88 6.93
C PRO A 359 -14.23 17.39 7.05
N PHE A 360 -14.84 16.97 8.16
CA PHE A 360 -15.35 15.62 8.34
C PHE A 360 -16.72 15.42 7.68
N VAL A 361 -16.70 14.99 6.42
CA VAL A 361 -17.88 14.82 5.57
C VAL A 361 -17.91 13.46 4.88
N GLY A 362 -19.10 13.07 4.40
CA GLY A 362 -19.32 11.91 3.53
C GLY A 362 -19.04 10.55 4.16
N SER A 363 -18.96 10.49 5.49
CA SER A 363 -19.06 9.27 6.28
C SER A 363 -20.45 9.18 6.92
N GLY A 364 -20.83 7.99 7.40
CA GLY A 364 -22.05 7.82 8.19
C GLY A 364 -22.10 8.69 9.44
N TYR A 365 -20.95 9.13 9.97
CA TYR A 365 -20.83 9.95 11.17
C TYR A 365 -20.35 11.39 10.88
N GLY A 366 -20.36 11.81 9.61
CA GLY A 366 -19.87 13.14 9.22
C GLY A 366 -20.67 14.25 9.89
N ASN A 367 -19.96 15.13 10.61
CA ASN A 367 -20.53 16.24 11.39
C ASN A 367 -20.04 17.63 10.91
N GLY A 368 -19.13 17.68 9.94
CA GLY A 368 -18.60 18.94 9.40
C GLY A 368 -17.53 19.62 10.23
N GLU A 369 -17.04 18.98 11.30
CA GLU A 369 -15.92 19.53 12.06
C GLU A 369 -14.65 19.56 11.20
N LEU A 370 -13.83 20.59 11.39
CA LEU A 370 -12.55 20.71 10.71
C LEU A 370 -11.51 19.84 11.43
N LEU A 371 -10.95 18.87 10.71
CA LEU A 371 -10.01 17.89 11.26
C LEU A 371 -8.55 18.35 11.20
N GLY A 372 -8.26 19.30 10.33
CA GLY A 372 -6.91 19.74 9.99
C GLY A 372 -6.92 20.63 8.75
N VAL A 373 -5.75 20.87 8.18
CA VAL A 373 -5.56 21.75 7.02
C VAL A 373 -4.61 21.09 6.03
N ALA A 374 -4.95 21.13 4.75
CA ALA A 374 -4.06 20.78 3.65
C ALA A 374 -3.43 22.05 3.06
N LEU A 375 -2.14 21.96 2.75
CA LEU A 375 -1.35 22.99 2.07
C LEU A 375 -1.03 22.47 0.66
N ILE A 376 -1.82 22.91 -0.33
CA ILE A 376 -1.83 22.35 -1.68
C ILE A 376 -1.15 23.35 -2.64
N PRO A 377 0.11 23.14 -3.03
CA PRO A 377 0.78 23.99 -4.01
C PRO A 377 0.27 23.72 -5.44
N PRO A 378 0.61 24.58 -6.41
CA PRO A 378 0.46 24.26 -7.83
C PRO A 378 1.21 22.99 -8.23
N ALA A 379 0.69 22.27 -9.22
CA ALA A 379 1.33 21.08 -9.80
C ALA A 379 2.53 21.48 -10.67
N GLY A 380 3.50 20.56 -10.80
CA GLY A 380 4.66 20.75 -11.69
C GLY A 380 5.72 21.73 -11.17
N LEU A 381 5.67 22.10 -9.88
CA LEU A 381 6.75 22.85 -9.24
C LEU A 381 7.92 21.91 -8.90
N GLU A 382 9.12 22.32 -9.28
CA GLU A 382 10.37 21.68 -8.88
C GLU A 382 10.61 21.83 -7.36
N LEU A 383 11.46 20.97 -6.80
CA LEU A 383 11.75 20.96 -5.35
C LEU A 383 12.25 22.31 -4.85
N ASP A 384 13.10 22.99 -5.62
CA ASP A 384 13.64 24.31 -5.28
C ASP A 384 12.54 25.38 -5.15
N ALA A 385 11.50 25.29 -5.99
CA ALA A 385 10.36 26.22 -5.92
C ALA A 385 9.45 25.96 -4.69
N LEU A 386 9.50 24.75 -4.11
CA LEU A 386 8.78 24.39 -2.90
C LEU A 386 9.59 24.62 -1.62
N GLU A 387 10.91 24.81 -1.72
CA GLU A 387 11.80 25.04 -0.57
C GLU A 387 11.29 26.16 0.36
N PRO A 388 10.83 27.33 -0.12
CA PRO A 388 10.36 28.39 0.76
C PRO A 388 9.13 28.00 1.58
N LEU A 389 8.25 27.16 1.01
CA LEU A 389 7.08 26.63 1.71
C LEU A 389 7.51 25.65 2.80
N TYR A 390 8.39 24.69 2.48
CA TYR A 390 8.87 23.71 3.45
C TYR A 390 9.67 24.37 4.58
N ALA A 391 10.50 25.36 4.27
CA ALA A 391 11.23 26.15 5.25
C ALA A 391 10.29 26.92 6.18
N ALA A 392 9.24 27.56 5.65
CA ALA A 392 8.25 28.27 6.47
C ALA A 392 7.50 27.31 7.41
N ILE A 393 7.11 26.12 6.94
CA ILE A 393 6.47 25.11 7.78
C ILE A 393 7.45 24.64 8.88
N ALA A 394 8.70 24.35 8.54
CA ALA A 394 9.71 23.91 9.50
C ALA A 394 9.96 24.96 10.59
N ARG A 395 10.07 26.26 10.23
CA ARG A 395 10.21 27.36 11.20
C ARG A 395 8.97 27.51 12.08
N TRP A 396 7.78 27.37 11.51
CA TRP A 396 6.54 27.44 12.27
C TRP A 396 6.42 26.30 13.29
N GLU A 397 6.80 25.07 12.91
CA GLU A 397 6.85 23.92 13.82
C GLU A 397 7.90 24.08 14.92
N ALA A 398 9.07 24.67 14.60
CA ALA A 398 10.16 24.89 15.54
C ALA A 398 9.90 26.02 16.55
N ALA A 399 9.13 27.04 16.16
CA ALA A 399 8.91 28.25 16.97
C ALA A 399 8.28 28.00 18.36
N HIS A 400 7.69 26.82 18.59
CA HIS A 400 7.06 26.45 19.86
C HIS A 400 7.62 25.14 20.45
N ASP A 401 8.67 24.57 19.87
CA ASP A 401 9.26 23.31 20.35
C ASP A 401 10.27 23.57 21.48
N GLY A 402 9.74 23.95 22.64
CA GLY A 402 10.56 24.30 23.80
C GLY A 402 11.25 23.11 24.47
N MET A 403 10.74 21.86 24.38
CA MET A 403 11.32 20.64 24.99
C MET A 403 10.60 19.33 24.59
N ARG A 404 9.98 19.18 23.39
CA ARG A 404 9.23 17.94 23.06
C ARG A 404 9.86 17.17 21.89
N LYS A 405 9.66 15.84 21.87
CA LYS A 405 10.17 14.95 20.80
C LYS A 405 9.35 15.03 19.50
N GLN A 406 8.38 15.95 19.38
CA GLN A 406 7.43 16.00 18.26
C GLN A 406 7.18 17.45 17.84
N ALA A 407 7.61 17.80 16.63
CA ALA A 407 7.43 19.11 16.02
C ALA A 407 5.93 19.41 15.80
N ARG A 408 5.45 20.53 16.38
CA ARG A 408 4.03 20.91 16.35
C ARG A 408 3.86 22.41 16.12
N ALA A 409 2.98 22.75 15.20
CA ALA A 409 2.63 24.13 14.87
C ALA A 409 1.45 24.63 15.72
N TRP A 410 1.58 25.82 16.30
CA TRP A 410 0.49 26.45 17.06
C TRP A 410 -0.19 27.52 16.21
N LEU A 411 -1.50 27.40 16.04
CA LEU A 411 -2.33 28.33 15.31
C LEU A 411 -3.27 29.05 16.27
N LYS A 412 -2.98 30.33 16.55
CA LYS A 412 -3.83 31.19 17.39
C LYS A 412 -5.04 31.67 16.59
N LEU A 413 -6.25 31.37 17.05
CA LEU A 413 -7.49 31.75 16.37
C LEU A 413 -8.02 33.07 16.94
N GLY A 414 -8.11 34.12 16.11
CA GLY A 414 -8.51 35.46 16.55
C GLY A 414 -7.35 36.44 16.60
N LYS A 415 -7.53 37.58 17.29
CA LYS A 415 -6.52 38.65 17.34
C LYS A 415 -5.33 38.24 18.23
N ASP A 416 -5.55 37.42 19.25
CA ASP A 416 -4.49 36.85 20.10
C ASP A 416 -4.76 35.41 20.58
N GLY A 417 -5.61 34.66 19.87
CA GLY A 417 -6.04 33.31 20.30
C GLY A 417 -7.30 33.32 21.16
N ASP A 418 -8.07 34.41 21.13
CA ASP A 418 -9.32 34.59 21.88
C ASP A 418 -10.37 33.50 21.58
N TYR A 419 -10.28 32.86 20.41
CA TYR A 419 -11.14 31.74 20.01
C TYR A 419 -10.46 30.37 20.20
N GLY A 420 -9.35 30.33 20.94
CA GLY A 420 -8.55 29.16 21.24
C GLY A 420 -7.31 29.00 20.33
N VAL A 421 -6.49 28.00 20.65
CA VAL A 421 -5.28 27.66 19.91
C VAL A 421 -5.41 26.25 19.37
N TRP A 422 -5.18 26.08 18.08
CA TRP A 422 -5.01 24.76 17.47
C TRP A 422 -3.56 24.33 17.58
N THR A 423 -3.36 23.10 18.07
CA THR A 423 -2.08 22.41 17.91
C THR A 423 -2.19 21.51 16.69
N LEU A 424 -1.36 21.80 15.70
CA LEU A 424 -1.29 21.11 14.42
C LEU A 424 -0.03 20.25 14.36
N GLU A 425 -0.17 19.06 13.79
CA GLU A 425 0.92 18.11 13.60
C GLU A 425 0.93 17.64 12.14
N ARG A 426 2.11 17.59 11.53
CA ARG A 426 2.24 17.10 10.16
C ARG A 426 1.97 15.59 10.09
N CYS A 427 1.11 15.17 9.18
CA CYS A 427 0.89 13.76 8.91
C CYS A 427 2.08 13.18 8.14
N VAL A 428 2.89 12.37 8.82
CA VAL A 428 3.99 11.57 8.22
C VAL A 428 3.64 10.09 8.12
N ASP A 429 2.65 9.67 8.92
CA ASP A 429 2.02 8.36 8.94
C ASP A 429 0.71 8.37 8.14
N ARG A 430 0.14 7.18 7.91
CA ARG A 430 -1.19 7.05 7.29
C ARG A 430 -2.27 7.40 8.31
N PRO A 431 -2.97 8.54 8.19
CA PRO A 431 -3.94 8.94 9.20
C PRO A 431 -5.15 7.99 9.22
N GLU A 432 -5.70 7.73 10.41
CA GLU A 432 -6.88 6.89 10.57
C GLU A 432 -8.10 7.49 9.88
N SER A 433 -8.30 8.81 10.02
CA SER A 433 -9.40 9.51 9.36
C SER A 433 -9.17 9.62 7.86
N HIS A 434 -10.13 9.11 7.08
CA HIS A 434 -10.09 9.19 5.62
C HIS A 434 -9.99 10.63 5.12
N ASN A 435 -10.67 11.59 5.74
CA ASN A 435 -10.71 12.99 5.28
C ASN A 435 -9.37 13.74 5.47
N LEU A 436 -8.42 13.17 6.22
CA LEU A 436 -7.04 13.65 6.32
C LEU A 436 -6.09 13.02 5.28
N ARG A 437 -6.55 12.03 4.51
CA ARG A 437 -5.74 11.38 3.46
C ARG A 437 -5.85 12.17 2.16
N GLU A 438 -4.73 12.45 1.50
CA GLU A 438 -4.67 13.12 0.20
C GLU A 438 -5.64 12.48 -0.80
N ARG A 439 -5.59 11.14 -0.89
CA ARG A 439 -6.39 10.32 -1.79
C ARG A 439 -7.90 10.54 -1.68
N THR A 440 -8.43 10.94 -0.52
CA THR A 440 -9.86 11.25 -0.38
C THR A 440 -10.28 12.41 -1.27
N TRP A 441 -9.35 13.29 -1.62
CA TRP A 441 -9.56 14.50 -2.40
C TRP A 441 -8.96 14.41 -3.81
N THR A 442 -8.05 13.46 -4.07
CA THR A 442 -7.33 13.35 -5.34
C THR A 442 -7.68 12.12 -6.18
N LYS A 443 -8.41 11.14 -5.62
CA LYS A 443 -8.79 9.92 -6.32
C LYS A 443 -9.55 10.23 -7.62
N ALA A 444 -9.09 9.63 -8.72
CA ALA A 444 -9.71 9.80 -10.03
C ALA A 444 -11.19 9.39 -10.02
N SER A 445 -12.05 10.25 -10.56
CA SER A 445 -13.49 10.01 -10.64
C SER A 445 -14.10 10.73 -11.83
N ARG A 446 -15.19 10.17 -12.38
CA ARG A 446 -16.06 10.87 -13.33
C ARG A 446 -17.02 11.83 -12.64
N VAL A 447 -17.34 11.59 -11.36
CA VAL A 447 -18.32 12.39 -10.61
C VAL A 447 -17.66 13.01 -9.39
N TRP A 448 -17.80 14.33 -9.27
CA TRP A 448 -17.26 15.14 -8.19
C TRP A 448 -18.37 16.00 -7.61
N ALA A 449 -18.41 16.15 -6.29
CA ALA A 449 -19.32 17.09 -5.65
C ALA A 449 -18.59 17.96 -4.64
N SER A 450 -19.05 19.19 -4.48
CA SER A 450 -18.48 20.13 -3.52
C SER A 450 -18.71 19.65 -2.07
N ALA A 451 -17.64 19.45 -1.32
CA ALA A 451 -17.62 19.17 0.11
C ALA A 451 -17.77 20.46 0.94
N THR A 452 -17.13 21.55 0.51
CA THR A 452 -17.38 22.91 1.02
C THR A 452 -18.11 23.72 -0.06
N PRO A 453 -19.06 24.60 0.29
CA PRO A 453 -19.78 25.37 -0.72
C PRO A 453 -18.82 26.21 -1.58
N MET A 454 -19.13 26.30 -2.86
CA MET A 454 -18.38 27.04 -3.88
C MET A 454 -18.94 28.46 -4.03
N ILE A 455 -18.05 29.44 -4.12
CA ILE A 455 -18.41 30.80 -4.54
C ILE A 455 -18.03 30.92 -6.02
N LEU A 456 -18.99 31.23 -6.89
CA LEU A 456 -18.71 31.41 -8.32
C LEU A 456 -17.66 32.50 -8.57
N ASP A 457 -16.90 32.41 -9.66
CA ASP A 457 -15.91 33.44 -10.00
C ASP A 457 -16.61 34.77 -10.37
N HIS A 458 -17.71 34.67 -11.11
CA HIS A 458 -18.52 35.81 -11.56
C HIS A 458 -19.96 35.73 -11.03
N HIS A 459 -20.62 36.88 -10.88
CA HIS A 459 -22.01 36.94 -10.44
C HIS A 459 -22.96 36.48 -11.58
N PRO A 460 -23.76 35.41 -11.40
CA PRO A 460 -24.58 34.86 -12.48
C PRO A 460 -25.85 35.68 -12.78
N GLY A 461 -26.23 36.61 -11.91
CA GLY A 461 -27.51 37.31 -11.95
C GLY A 461 -28.49 36.75 -10.90
N SER A 462 -29.75 37.17 -10.97
CA SER A 462 -30.76 36.77 -10.00
C SER A 462 -31.38 35.39 -10.32
N PHE A 463 -31.14 34.41 -9.45
CA PHE A 463 -31.82 33.11 -9.49
C PHE A 463 -33.33 33.19 -9.21
N ARG A 464 -33.82 34.30 -8.64
CA ARG A 464 -35.25 34.51 -8.32
C ARG A 464 -36.03 35.08 -9.50
N LYS A 465 -35.47 36.07 -10.20
CA LYS A 465 -36.15 36.78 -11.31
C LYS A 465 -35.87 36.18 -12.69
N HIS A 466 -34.65 35.66 -12.91
CA HIS A 466 -34.19 35.19 -14.23
C HIS A 466 -33.45 33.86 -14.08
N ARG A 467 -34.14 32.84 -13.56
CA ARG A 467 -33.54 31.55 -13.17
C ARG A 467 -32.76 30.89 -14.30
N GLU A 468 -33.37 30.73 -15.49
CA GLU A 468 -32.72 30.07 -16.62
C GLU A 468 -31.42 30.77 -17.05
N ARG A 469 -31.47 32.10 -17.21
CA ARG A 469 -30.29 32.90 -17.55
C ARG A 469 -29.20 32.83 -16.47
N ALA A 470 -29.59 32.84 -15.20
CA ALA A 470 -28.65 32.71 -14.08
C ALA A 470 -28.00 31.32 -14.04
N VAL A 471 -28.77 30.25 -14.28
CA VAL A 471 -28.25 28.87 -14.37
C VAL A 471 -27.29 28.73 -15.56
N ALA A 472 -27.65 29.25 -16.74
CA ALA A 472 -26.78 29.20 -17.92
C ALA A 472 -25.44 29.92 -17.67
N ARG A 473 -25.46 31.11 -17.06
CA ARG A 473 -24.25 31.86 -16.69
C ARG A 473 -23.42 31.17 -15.61
N ALA A 474 -24.07 30.58 -14.60
CA ALA A 474 -23.38 29.82 -13.56
C ALA A 474 -22.68 28.59 -14.17
N ASN A 475 -23.36 27.84 -15.04
CA ASN A 475 -22.79 26.69 -15.73
C ASN A 475 -21.60 27.09 -16.61
N ALA A 476 -21.72 28.19 -17.37
CA ALA A 476 -20.61 28.71 -18.17
C ALA A 476 -19.40 29.10 -17.29
N SER A 477 -19.64 29.78 -16.15
CA SER A 477 -18.59 30.12 -15.20
C SER A 477 -17.91 28.90 -14.58
N ILE A 478 -18.66 27.81 -14.32
CA ILE A 478 -18.12 26.56 -13.76
C ILE A 478 -17.29 25.81 -14.80
N ARG A 479 -17.73 25.77 -16.07
CA ARG A 479 -16.96 25.19 -17.18
C ARG A 479 -15.62 25.89 -17.34
N ALA A 480 -15.65 27.22 -17.44
CA ALA A 480 -14.44 28.05 -17.52
C ALA A 480 -13.53 27.88 -16.29
N ALA A 481 -14.11 27.69 -15.09
CA ALA A 481 -13.34 27.43 -13.88
C ALA A 481 -12.64 26.05 -13.91
N CYS A 482 -13.27 25.03 -14.48
CA CYS A 482 -12.66 23.71 -14.69
C CYS A 482 -11.49 23.80 -15.68
N GLU A 483 -11.72 24.45 -16.83
CA GLU A 483 -10.70 24.65 -17.86
C GLU A 483 -9.50 25.45 -17.34
N ARG A 484 -9.74 26.50 -16.53
CA ARG A 484 -8.68 27.30 -15.92
C ARG A 484 -7.72 26.46 -15.07
N ILE A 485 -8.24 25.47 -14.35
CA ILE A 485 -7.41 24.58 -13.53
C ILE A 485 -6.93 23.35 -14.31
N GLY A 486 -6.99 23.33 -15.65
CA GLY A 486 -6.49 22.24 -16.48
C GLY A 486 -7.42 21.02 -16.62
N LEU A 487 -8.67 21.11 -16.15
CA LEU A 487 -9.66 20.04 -16.29
C LEU A 487 -10.55 20.24 -17.54
N PRO A 488 -11.05 19.16 -18.16
CA PRO A 488 -11.99 19.26 -19.27
C PRO A 488 -13.32 19.88 -18.81
N ALA A 489 -14.09 20.42 -19.74
CA ALA A 489 -15.43 20.89 -19.44
C ALA A 489 -16.31 19.71 -18.96
N PRO A 490 -17.02 19.82 -17.82
CA PRO A 490 -17.90 18.76 -17.33
C PRO A 490 -19.10 18.56 -18.27
N VAL A 491 -19.48 17.33 -18.56
CA VAL A 491 -20.65 17.02 -19.40
C VAL A 491 -21.97 17.35 -18.70
N GLU A 492 -22.03 17.25 -17.36
CA GLU A 492 -23.18 17.68 -16.56
C GLU A 492 -22.76 18.51 -15.35
N ILE A 493 -23.58 19.51 -15.03
CA ILE A 493 -23.45 20.38 -13.87
C ILE A 493 -24.80 20.45 -13.16
N GLU A 494 -24.80 20.14 -11.87
CA GLU A 494 -25.95 20.32 -11.00
C GLU A 494 -25.63 21.33 -9.91
N LEU A 495 -26.53 22.32 -9.76
CA LEU A 495 -26.44 23.38 -8.77
C LEU A 495 -27.44 23.11 -7.64
N SER A 496 -26.99 23.18 -6.39
CA SER A 496 -27.84 22.94 -5.22
C SER A 496 -27.51 23.92 -4.08
N PRO A 497 -28.51 24.48 -3.37
CA PRO A 497 -28.27 25.18 -2.11
C PRO A 497 -27.97 24.23 -0.94
N SER A 498 -28.33 22.95 -1.09
CA SER A 498 -28.17 21.88 -0.10
C SER A 498 -26.91 21.06 -0.37
N PRO A 499 -26.24 20.55 0.67
CA PRO A 499 -25.02 19.76 0.51
C PRO A 499 -25.27 18.39 -0.12
N PHE A 500 -24.30 17.90 -0.89
CA PHE A 500 -24.28 16.53 -1.42
C PHE A 500 -23.70 15.49 -0.45
N PHE A 501 -23.01 15.95 0.61
CA PHE A 501 -22.37 15.09 1.59
C PHE A 501 -22.95 15.32 2.99
N ARG A 502 -23.23 14.23 3.71
CA ARG A 502 -23.51 14.27 5.14
C ARG A 502 -22.35 14.95 5.88
N GLY A 503 -22.68 15.81 6.84
CA GLY A 503 -21.73 16.62 7.59
C GLY A 503 -21.37 17.95 6.94
N SER A 504 -21.70 18.17 5.66
CA SER A 504 -21.54 19.51 5.07
C SER A 504 -22.69 20.43 5.48
N ILE A 505 -22.51 21.74 5.25
CA ILE A 505 -23.47 22.79 5.65
C ILE A 505 -24.22 23.33 4.44
N ALA A 506 -25.42 23.86 4.63
CA ALA A 506 -26.12 24.57 3.56
C ALA A 506 -25.28 25.76 3.04
N ALA A 507 -25.32 26.02 1.73
CA ALA A 507 -24.46 27.03 1.12
C ALA A 507 -24.66 28.44 1.72
N ARG A 508 -25.91 28.77 2.09
CA ARG A 508 -26.29 30.03 2.75
C ARG A 508 -25.73 30.19 4.18
N SER A 509 -25.26 29.11 4.79
CA SER A 509 -24.78 29.11 6.18
C SER A 509 -23.32 29.53 6.30
N ILE A 510 -22.60 29.71 5.18
CA ILE A 510 -21.27 30.32 5.19
C ILE A 510 -21.40 31.76 5.64
N ARG A 511 -20.72 32.11 6.74
CA ARG A 511 -20.53 33.50 7.15
C ARG A 511 -19.31 34.06 6.40
N ARG A 512 -19.54 35.03 5.52
CA ARG A 512 -18.46 35.77 4.85
C ARG A 512 -17.89 36.83 5.79
N ARG A 513 -16.63 37.18 5.62
CA ARG A 513 -15.99 38.27 6.38
C ARG A 513 -16.79 39.56 6.22
N PRO A 514 -17.11 40.28 7.31
CA PRO A 514 -17.53 41.67 7.22
C PRO A 514 -16.29 42.51 6.91
N GLY A 515 -16.09 42.92 5.65
CA GLY A 515 -14.99 43.82 5.29
C GLY A 515 -14.65 43.85 3.79
N LYS A 516 -14.75 45.08 3.21
CA LYS A 516 -14.72 45.49 1.79
C LYS A 516 -15.84 44.92 0.89
N GLY A 517 -17.05 45.41 1.13
CA GLY A 517 -18.20 45.24 0.23
C GLY A 517 -18.97 43.94 0.42
N HIS A 518 -20.29 44.00 0.24
CA HIS A 518 -21.12 42.81 0.12
C HIS A 518 -20.72 42.09 -1.18
N ASP A 519 -19.94 41.01 -1.10
CA ASP A 519 -19.68 40.16 -2.25
C ASP A 519 -21.03 39.63 -2.77
N PRO A 520 -21.51 40.06 -3.95
CA PRO A 520 -22.84 39.70 -4.40
C PRO A 520 -22.92 38.23 -4.83
N ARG A 521 -21.78 37.53 -4.99
CA ARG A 521 -21.73 36.19 -5.59
C ARG A 521 -22.38 35.15 -4.68
N PRO A 522 -23.38 34.40 -5.13
CA PRO A 522 -24.08 33.44 -4.27
C PRO A 522 -23.21 32.20 -4.02
N PRO A 523 -23.07 31.73 -2.77
CA PRO A 523 -22.49 30.43 -2.49
C PRO A 523 -23.46 29.31 -2.92
N MET A 524 -22.93 28.22 -3.46
CA MET A 524 -23.72 27.05 -3.87
C MET A 524 -22.91 25.77 -3.77
N HIS A 525 -23.59 24.64 -3.62
CA HIS A 525 -23.00 23.34 -3.90
C HIS A 525 -23.13 23.01 -5.38
N VAL A 526 -22.11 22.34 -5.89
CA VAL A 526 -22.03 21.93 -7.29
C VAL A 526 -21.67 20.45 -7.35
N ARG A 527 -22.36 19.71 -8.21
CA ARG A 527 -21.98 18.36 -8.62
C ARG A 527 -21.64 18.37 -10.12
N LEU A 528 -20.50 17.78 -10.44
CA LEU A 528 -19.90 17.74 -11.77
C LEU A 528 -19.82 16.30 -12.24
N ARG A 529 -20.17 16.05 -13.49
CA ARG A 529 -19.87 14.81 -14.20
C ARG A 529 -18.95 15.13 -15.38
N PHE A 530 -17.86 14.38 -15.51
CA PHE A 530 -16.95 14.43 -16.66
C PHE A 530 -17.14 13.20 -17.55
N GLU A 531 -16.80 13.33 -18.82
CA GLU A 531 -16.85 12.22 -19.78
C GLU A 531 -15.85 11.11 -19.41
N HIS A 532 -14.61 11.49 -19.14
CA HIS A 532 -13.54 10.62 -18.65
C HIS A 532 -13.19 10.91 -17.19
N PRO A 533 -12.65 9.92 -16.44
CA PRO A 533 -12.21 10.15 -15.07
C PRO A 533 -11.12 11.22 -14.98
N VAL A 534 -11.33 12.22 -14.14
CA VAL A 534 -10.34 13.27 -13.84
C VAL A 534 -9.78 13.08 -12.45
N SER A 535 -8.51 13.44 -12.25
CA SER A 535 -7.83 13.38 -10.96
C SER A 535 -7.89 14.75 -10.26
N GLY A 536 -8.18 14.73 -8.96
CA GLY A 536 -8.14 15.93 -8.13
C GLY A 536 -6.72 16.29 -7.65
N PRO A 537 -6.59 17.29 -6.77
CA PRO A 537 -7.69 17.95 -6.06
C PRO A 537 -8.47 18.92 -6.95
N VAL A 538 -9.80 18.87 -6.86
CA VAL A 538 -10.68 19.77 -7.62
C VAL A 538 -11.09 20.93 -6.70
N LEU A 539 -10.48 22.09 -6.91
CA LEU A 539 -10.72 23.33 -6.16
C LEU A 539 -11.25 24.42 -7.12
N LEU A 540 -12.50 24.81 -6.96
CA LEU A 540 -13.16 25.73 -7.92
C LEU A 540 -13.72 26.98 -7.25
N GLY A 541 -13.81 28.05 -8.01
CA GLY A 541 -14.47 29.29 -7.61
C GLY A 541 -13.58 30.24 -6.81
N ALA A 542 -14.10 31.43 -6.51
CA ALA A 542 -13.33 32.56 -5.98
C ALA A 542 -12.71 32.32 -4.58
N GLY A 543 -13.13 31.26 -3.90
CA GLY A 543 -12.63 30.84 -2.60
C GLY A 543 -11.69 29.63 -2.62
N ARG A 544 -11.28 29.14 -3.81
CA ARG A 544 -10.44 27.94 -3.99
C ARG A 544 -9.15 27.94 -3.17
N TYR A 545 -8.52 29.10 -2.97
CA TYR A 545 -7.29 29.26 -2.18
C TYR A 545 -7.52 29.39 -0.67
N ARG A 546 -8.78 29.43 -0.23
CA ARG A 546 -9.18 29.64 1.18
C ARG A 546 -10.09 28.50 1.68
N GLY A 547 -10.08 27.35 1.00
CA GLY A 547 -10.80 26.14 1.38
C GLY A 547 -12.29 26.11 1.01
N LEU A 548 -12.81 27.13 0.31
CA LEU A 548 -14.16 27.09 -0.26
C LEU A 548 -14.12 26.54 -1.69
N GLY A 549 -15.17 25.81 -2.08
CA GLY A 549 -15.20 25.10 -3.36
C GLY A 549 -14.23 23.92 -3.44
N LEU A 550 -14.00 23.23 -2.32
CA LEU A 550 -13.32 21.93 -2.27
C LEU A 550 -14.28 20.85 -2.74
N PHE A 551 -13.88 20.04 -3.71
CA PHE A 551 -14.68 18.91 -4.19
C PHE A 551 -14.10 17.57 -3.74
N ARG A 552 -14.98 16.59 -3.62
CA ARG A 552 -14.67 15.21 -3.30
C ARG A 552 -15.28 14.28 -4.35
N PRO A 553 -14.60 13.21 -4.77
CA PRO A 553 -15.15 12.24 -5.69
C PRO A 553 -16.35 11.52 -5.05
N LEU A 554 -17.44 11.39 -5.81
CA LEU A 554 -18.55 10.50 -5.49
C LEU A 554 -18.25 9.13 -6.11
N GLY A 555 -18.17 8.09 -5.27
CA GLY A 555 -17.98 6.73 -5.76
C GLY A 555 -19.16 6.31 -6.65
N GLY A 556 -18.90 5.70 -7.81
CA GLY A 556 -19.92 5.16 -8.72
C GLY A 556 -20.67 3.94 -8.19
N GLY A 557 -20.85 3.83 -6.88
CA GLY A 557 -21.53 2.74 -6.21
C GLY A 557 -22.37 3.30 -5.08
N LEU A 558 -23.58 3.73 -5.43
CA LEU A 558 -24.78 3.70 -4.59
C LEU A 558 -25.92 4.06 -5.54
N GLY A 559 -26.66 3.02 -5.95
CA GLY A 559 -27.98 3.19 -6.53
C GLY A 559 -28.75 4.17 -5.66
N VAL A 560 -29.46 5.07 -6.34
CA VAL A 560 -30.37 6.02 -5.74
C VAL A 560 -31.36 5.24 -4.88
N GLY A 561 -31.13 5.22 -3.57
CA GLY A 561 -32.18 4.93 -2.60
C GLY A 561 -33.15 6.09 -2.65
N LEU A 562 -34.04 6.09 -3.64
CA LEU A 562 -35.32 6.78 -3.53
C LEU A 562 -36.03 6.15 -2.35
N GLY A 563 -35.84 6.73 -1.17
CA GLY A 563 -36.67 6.49 0.00
C GLY A 563 -38.08 7.02 -0.27
N GLY A 564 -38.84 6.31 -1.09
CA GLY A 564 -40.29 6.36 -1.09
C GLY A 564 -40.80 5.24 -0.19
N GLY A 565 -41.51 5.59 0.88
CA GLY A 565 -42.13 4.59 1.73
C GLY A 565 -42.57 5.08 3.11
N ARG A 566 -43.71 5.79 3.11
CA ARG A 566 -44.68 6.04 4.19
C ARG A 566 -44.23 6.75 5.46
#